data_AF-A0A9Y6LZP4-F1
#
_entry.id   AF-A0A9Y6LZP4-F1
#
_cell.length_a   1.000
_cell.length_b   1.000
_cell.length_c   1.000
_cell.angle_alpha   90.00
_cell.angle_beta   90.00
_cell.angle_gamma   90.00
#
_symmetry.space_group_name_H-M   'P 1'
#
loop_
_entity.id
_entity.type
_entity.pdbx_description
1 polymer ?
#
loop_
_entity_poly.entity_id
_entity_poly.type
_entity_poly.pdbx_seq_one_letter_code
_entity_poly.pdbx_strand_id
1 'polypeptide(L)'
;MGIPQLVLLTKVDEACPLVKEDVRNVYKSGYIKDVVQEVGSRLGVPLSCVVPVKNYSEELELDMNCDILLLSAVIQMFRFVDDYFDELSDRMSSMQTTERNEVKKQLYQPE
;
A
#
# COMPACT_ATOMS: atom_id res chain seq x y z
N MET A 1 9.09 9.53 -8.62
CA MET A 1 8.71 8.14 -8.25
C MET A 1 7.33 7.93 -8.82
N GLY A 2 7.12 6.92 -9.68
CA GLY A 2 5.85 6.72 -10.39
C GLY A 2 5.34 5.28 -10.29
N ILE A 3 5.87 4.49 -9.36
CA ILE A 3 5.42 3.12 -9.12
C ILE A 3 4.91 3.09 -7.67
N PRO A 4 3.67 2.62 -7.43
CA PRO A 4 3.15 2.45 -6.08
C PRO A 4 4.05 1.54 -5.25
N GLN A 5 4.29 1.92 -3.99
CA GLN A 5 5.10 1.14 -3.06
C GLN A 5 4.27 0.71 -1.85
N LEU A 6 4.27 -0.59 -1.59
CA LEU A 6 3.68 -1.21 -0.42
C LEU A 6 4.78 -2.00 0.31
N VAL A 7 4.83 -1.89 1.63
CA VAL A 7 5.84 -2.52 2.48
C VAL A 7 5.17 -3.58 3.34
N LEU A 8 5.60 -4.82 3.21
CA LEU A 8 5.18 -5.89 4.12
C LEU A 8 6.16 -5.98 5.28
N LEU A 9 5.67 -5.67 6.48
CA LEU A 9 6.43 -5.86 7.72
C LEU A 9 6.16 -7.27 8.24
N THR A 10 7.08 -8.20 7.94
CA THR A 10 6.95 -9.62 8.27
C THR A 10 7.52 -9.94 9.66
N LYS A 11 7.30 -11.18 10.14
CA LYS A 11 7.86 -11.70 11.40
C LYS A 11 7.47 -10.86 12.64
N VAL A 12 6.27 -10.29 12.62
CA VAL A 12 5.75 -9.44 13.71
C VAL A 12 5.54 -10.21 15.01
N ASP A 13 5.32 -11.52 14.91
CA ASP A 13 5.22 -12.48 16.00
C ASP A 13 6.59 -12.82 16.61
N GLU A 14 7.65 -12.88 15.81
CA GLU A 14 9.02 -13.02 16.34
C GLU A 14 9.48 -11.72 17.04
N ALA A 15 9.04 -10.57 16.52
CA ALA A 15 9.46 -9.26 17.01
C ALA A 15 8.73 -8.80 18.29
N CYS A 16 7.50 -9.31 18.54
CA CYS A 16 6.69 -8.89 19.68
C CYS A 16 6.04 -10.09 20.40
N PRO A 17 6.38 -10.37 21.67
CA PRO A 17 5.80 -11.49 22.42
C PRO A 17 4.26 -11.45 22.52
N LEU A 18 3.66 -10.26 22.61
CA LEU A 18 2.21 -10.09 22.66
C LEU A 18 1.53 -10.51 21.36
N VAL A 19 2.23 -10.37 20.24
CA VAL A 19 1.75 -10.81 18.91
C VAL A 19 1.98 -12.30 18.74
N LYS A 20 3.09 -12.83 19.27
CA LYS A 20 3.35 -14.27 19.32
C LYS A 20 2.26 -15.02 20.07
N GLU A 21 1.83 -14.48 21.21
CA GLU A 21 0.77 -15.05 22.05
C GLU A 21 -0.59 -14.97 21.34
N ASP A 22 -0.89 -13.82 20.72
CA ASP A 22 -2.13 -13.62 19.98
C ASP A 22 -1.91 -12.66 18.80
N VAL A 23 -2.00 -13.20 17.58
CA VAL A 23 -1.83 -12.48 16.31
C VAL A 23 -2.79 -11.29 16.19
N ARG A 24 -3.94 -11.30 16.87
CA ARG A 24 -4.88 -10.18 16.89
C ARG A 24 -4.32 -8.93 17.57
N ASN A 25 -3.20 -9.05 18.26
CA ASN A 25 -2.49 -7.94 18.87
C ASN A 25 -1.56 -7.18 17.90
N VAL A 26 -1.41 -7.61 16.64
CA VAL A 26 -0.57 -6.91 15.64
C VAL A 26 -0.84 -5.40 15.62
N TYR A 27 -2.10 -5.00 15.52
CA TYR A 27 -2.49 -3.57 15.48
C TYR A 27 -2.73 -2.93 16.85
N LYS A 28 -2.60 -3.70 17.94
CA LYS A 28 -2.77 -3.22 19.32
C LYS A 28 -1.43 -3.02 20.04
N SER A 29 -0.39 -3.71 19.59
CA SER A 29 0.95 -3.63 20.16
C SER A 29 1.56 -2.26 19.90
N GLY A 30 1.93 -1.55 20.97
CA GLY A 30 2.66 -0.29 20.88
C GLY A 30 4.00 -0.47 20.18
N TYR A 31 4.70 -1.58 20.44
CA TYR A 31 5.96 -1.89 19.78
C TYR A 31 5.82 -2.02 18.26
N ILE A 32 4.81 -2.76 17.77
CA ILE A 32 4.58 -2.88 16.32
C ILE A 32 4.23 -1.54 15.70
N LYS A 33 3.44 -0.71 16.40
CA LYS A 33 3.12 0.64 15.95
C LYS A 33 4.38 1.50 15.79
N ASP A 34 5.30 1.45 16.75
CA ASP A 34 6.55 2.21 16.69
C ASP A 34 7.44 1.74 15.53
N VAL A 35 7.53 0.42 15.30
CA VAL A 35 8.26 -0.15 14.15
C VAL A 35 7.63 0.28 12.82
N VAL A 36 6.30 0.26 12.71
CA VAL A 36 5.58 0.75 11.52
C VAL A 36 5.88 2.23 11.27
N GLN A 37 5.92 3.05 12.32
CA GLN A 37 6.29 4.47 12.22
C GLN A 37 7.73 4.67 11.78
N GLU A 38 8.67 3.91 12.34
CA GLU A 38 10.08 3.97 11.96
C GLU A 38 10.27 3.57 10.49
N VAL A 39 9.68 2.46 10.06
CA VAL A 39 9.76 1.96 8.69
C VAL A 39 9.18 2.96 7.70
N GLY A 40 7.98 3.51 8.00
CA GLY A 40 7.37 4.54 7.17
C GLY A 40 8.26 5.78 7.02
N SER A 41 8.83 6.27 8.14
CA SER A 41 9.74 7.41 8.12
C SER A 41 11.04 7.13 7.36
N ARG A 42 11.60 5.92 7.47
CA ARG A 42 12.88 5.56 6.82
C ARG A 42 12.74 5.33 5.32
N LEU A 43 11.61 4.77 4.89
CA LEU A 43 11.33 4.49 3.49
C LEU A 43 10.63 5.66 2.77
N GLY A 44 10.20 6.69 3.51
CA GLY A 44 9.51 7.85 2.96
C GLY A 44 8.12 7.49 2.42
N VAL A 45 7.46 6.50 3.03
CA VAL A 45 6.11 6.05 2.65
C VAL A 45 5.10 6.38 3.75
N PRO A 46 3.84 6.68 3.40
CA PRO A 46 2.76 6.80 4.37
C PRO A 46 2.63 5.54 5.24
N LEU A 47 2.16 5.70 6.47
CA LEU A 47 1.91 4.55 7.36
C LEU A 47 0.88 3.57 6.78
N SER A 48 -0.05 4.06 5.96
CA SER A 48 -1.01 3.22 5.23
C SER A 48 -0.35 2.26 4.24
N CYS A 49 0.89 2.52 3.83
CA CYS A 49 1.66 1.65 2.95
C CYS A 49 2.43 0.56 3.68
N VAL A 50 2.50 0.59 5.01
CA VAL A 50 3.25 -0.38 5.82
C VAL A 50 2.27 -1.37 6.44
N VAL A 51 2.25 -2.59 5.92
CA VAL A 51 1.30 -3.63 6.29
C VAL A 51 2.01 -4.70 7.13
N PRO A 52 1.76 -4.77 8.45
CA PRO A 52 2.27 -5.83 9.28
C PRO A 52 1.57 -7.16 9.00
N VAL A 53 2.35 -8.22 8.82
CA VAL A 53 1.88 -9.58 8.53
C VAL A 53 2.65 -10.61 9.34
N LYS A 54 1.97 -11.67 9.75
CA LYS A 54 2.59 -12.93 10.17
C LYS A 54 2.62 -13.86 8.96
N ASN A 55 3.76 -14.49 8.71
CA ASN A 55 3.88 -15.51 7.68
C ASN A 55 3.70 -16.90 8.31
N TYR A 56 3.25 -17.86 7.52
CA TYR A 56 3.41 -19.26 7.85
C TYR A 56 4.88 -19.65 7.65
N SER A 57 5.50 -20.21 8.68
CA SER A 57 6.90 -20.64 8.61
C SER A 57 7.13 -22.00 9.25
N GLU A 58 6.50 -22.27 10.39
CA GLU A 58 6.68 -23.52 11.15
C GLU A 58 5.36 -24.26 11.36
N GLU A 59 4.23 -23.60 11.11
CA GLU A 59 2.90 -24.15 11.31
C GLU A 59 2.52 -25.12 10.19
N LEU A 60 1.94 -26.26 10.59
CA LEU A 60 1.42 -27.27 9.69
C LEU A 60 -0.06 -27.03 9.33
N GLU A 61 -0.81 -26.43 10.26
CA GLU A 61 -2.23 -26.16 10.13
C GLU A 61 -2.49 -24.68 9.86
N LEU A 62 -3.60 -24.39 9.20
CA LEU A 62 -4.03 -23.02 8.93
C LEU A 62 -4.51 -22.33 10.21
N ASP A 63 -4.15 -21.05 10.34
CA ASP A 63 -4.63 -20.14 11.37
C ASP A 63 -5.43 -19.00 10.73
N MET A 64 -6.70 -18.90 11.12
CA MET A 64 -7.62 -17.91 10.57
C MET A 64 -7.13 -16.46 10.75
N ASN A 65 -6.44 -16.15 11.86
CA ASN A 65 -5.97 -14.78 12.09
C ASN A 65 -4.78 -14.43 11.18
N CYS A 66 -3.88 -15.40 10.97
CA CYS A 66 -2.80 -15.31 9.99
C CYS A 66 -3.36 -15.11 8.57
N ASP A 67 -4.35 -15.92 8.18
CA ASP A 67 -5.01 -15.80 6.88
C ASP A 67 -5.66 -14.43 6.68
N ILE A 68 -6.34 -13.91 7.71
CA ILE A 68 -6.91 -12.56 7.66
C ILE A 68 -5.84 -11.51 7.38
N LEU A 69 -4.68 -11.58 8.04
CA LEU A 69 -3.58 -10.62 7.81
C LEU A 69 -3.01 -10.72 6.39
N LEU A 70 -2.75 -11.94 5.92
CA LEU A 70 -2.20 -12.18 4.59
C LEU A 70 -3.17 -11.76 3.48
N LEU A 71 -4.44 -12.15 3.59
CA LEU A 71 -5.47 -11.75 2.63
C LEU A 71 -5.73 -10.24 2.67
N SER A 72 -5.67 -9.61 3.84
CA SER A 72 -5.74 -8.15 3.96
C SER A 72 -4.59 -7.48 3.23
N ALA A 73 -3.37 -8.00 3.33
CA ALA A 73 -2.21 -7.47 2.60
C ALA A 73 -2.40 -7.59 1.08
N VAL A 74 -2.92 -8.71 0.58
CA VAL A 74 -3.24 -8.90 -0.84
C VAL A 74 -4.32 -7.91 -1.31
N ILE A 75 -5.36 -7.69 -0.51
CA ILE A 75 -6.39 -6.69 -0.83
C ILE A 75 -5.79 -5.28 -0.91
N GLN A 76 -4.85 -4.93 -0.02
CA GLN A 76 -4.16 -3.65 -0.09
C GLN A 76 -3.28 -3.54 -1.34
N MET A 77 -2.63 -4.61 -1.77
CA MET A 77 -1.89 -4.62 -3.04
C MET A 77 -2.81 -4.31 -4.22
N PHE A 78 -3.99 -4.95 -4.30
CA PHE A 78 -4.94 -4.69 -5.38
C PHE A 78 -5.45 -3.25 -5.36
N ARG A 79 -5.80 -2.71 -4.20
CA ARG A 79 -6.20 -1.30 -4.08
C ARG A 79 -5.14 -0.33 -4.61
N PHE A 80 -3.87 -0.57 -4.27
CA PHE A 80 -2.77 0.26 -4.78
C PHE A 80 -2.60 0.16 -6.29
N VAL A 81 -2.89 -1.00 -6.87
CA VAL A 81 -2.86 -1.21 -8.32
C VAL A 81 -4.03 -0.47 -8.99
N ASP A 82 -5.24 -0.58 -8.44
CA ASP A 82 -6.42 0.11 -8.95
C ASP A 82 -6.24 1.64 -8.88
N ASP A 83 -5.81 2.16 -7.73
CA ASP A 83 -5.53 3.59 -7.52
C ASP A 83 -4.52 4.11 -8.56
N TYR A 84 -3.49 3.32 -8.87
CA TYR A 84 -2.49 3.69 -9.87
C TYR A 84 -3.05 3.75 -11.30
N PHE A 85 -3.90 2.79 -11.66
CA PHE A 85 -4.52 2.78 -12.99
C PHE A 85 -5.53 3.92 -13.15
N ASP A 86 -6.25 4.27 -12.08
CA ASP A 86 -7.15 5.43 -12.07
C ASP A 86 -6.36 6.73 -12.28
N GLU A 87 -5.27 6.95 -11.54
CA GLU A 87 -4.40 8.11 -11.73
C GLU A 87 -3.80 8.16 -13.15
N LEU A 88 -3.40 7.01 -13.70
CA LEU A 88 -2.85 6.93 -15.06
C LEU A 88 -3.91 7.32 -16.10
N SER A 89 -5.14 6.83 -15.94
CA SER A 89 -6.28 7.14 -16.81
C SER A 89 -6.63 8.63 -16.78
N ASP A 90 -6.65 9.24 -15.60
CA ASP A 90 -6.91 10.66 -15.42
C ASP A 90 -5.84 11.53 -16.09
N ARG A 91 -4.57 11.14 -15.94
CA ARG A 91 -3.45 11.81 -16.61
C ARG A 91 -3.57 11.74 -18.12
N MET A 92 -3.89 10.58 -18.68
CA MET A 92 -4.11 10.40 -20.12
C MET A 92 -5.25 11.30 -20.62
N SER A 93 -6.35 11.37 -19.87
CA SER A 93 -7.52 12.19 -20.21
C SER A 93 -7.22 13.70 -20.21
N SER A 94 -6.41 14.16 -19.25
CA SER A 94 -5.99 15.57 -19.16
C SER A 94 -5.04 15.99 -20.31
N MET A 95 -4.17 15.08 -20.77
CA MET A 95 -3.25 15.33 -21.87
C MET A 95 -3.99 15.49 -23.21
N GLN A 96 -4.96 14.61 -23.50
CA GLN A 96 -5.78 14.71 -24.72
C GLN A 96 -6.60 16.00 -24.77
N THR A 97 -7.09 16.46 -23.63
CA THR A 97 -7.84 17.72 -23.54
C THR A 97 -6.94 18.92 -23.85
N THR A 98 -5.70 18.89 -23.34
CA THR A 98 -4.72 19.95 -23.56
C THR A 98 -4.32 20.04 -25.03
N GLU A 99 -3.97 18.91 -25.66
CA GLU A 99 -3.66 18.85 -27.10
C GLU A 99 -4.82 19.34 -27.97
N ARG A 100 -6.06 18.91 -27.67
CA ARG A 100 -7.25 19.36 -28.38
C ARG A 100 -7.47 20.87 -28.23
N ASN A 101 -7.19 21.44 -27.06
CA ASN A 101 -7.35 22.87 -26.80
C ASN A 101 -6.23 23.69 -27.48
N GLU A 102 -5.01 23.18 -27.54
CA GLU A 102 -3.89 23.81 -28.25
C GLU A 102 -4.11 23.84 -29.77
N VAL A 103 -4.57 22.74 -30.37
CA VAL A 103 -4.93 22.67 -31.80
C VAL A 103 -6.04 23.68 -32.12
N LYS A 104 -7.07 23.80 -31.27
CA LYS A 104 -8.13 24.81 -31.43
C LYS A 104 -7.59 26.24 -31.34
N LYS A 105 -6.63 26.50 -30.46
CA LYS A 105 -6.03 27.83 -30.29
C LYS A 105 -5.16 28.23 -31.49
N GLN A 106 -4.55 27.28 -32.19
CA GLN A 106 -3.84 27.52 -33.45
C GLN A 106 -4.81 27.75 -34.62
N LEU A 107 -5.97 27.10 -34.62
CA LEU A 107 -6.98 27.27 -35.67
C LEU A 107 -7.76 28.59 -35.54
N TYR A 108 -7.80 29.18 -34.35
CA TYR A 108 -8.44 30.46 -34.05
C TYR A 108 -7.39 31.49 -33.59
N GLN A 109 -6.56 31.97 -34.51
CA GLN A 109 -5.82 33.22 -34.31
C GLN A 109 -6.53 34.35 -35.09
N PRO A 110 -6.90 35.47 -34.44
CA PRO A 110 -7.43 36.63 -35.16
C PRO A 110 -6.31 37.32 -35.95
N GLU A 111 -6.60 37.71 -37.19
CA GLU A 111 -5.75 38.55 -38.05
C GLU A 111 -5.49 39.95 -37.45
#